data_AF-A0A3A0U8L0-F1
#
_entry.id   AF-A0A3A0U8L0-F1
#
_cell.length_a   1.000
_cell.length_b   1.000
_cell.length_c   1.000
_cell.angle_alpha   90.00
_cell.angle_beta   90.00
_cell.angle_gamma   90.00
#
_symmetry.space_group_name_H-M   'P 1'
#
loop_
_entity.id
_entity.type
_entity.pdbx_description
1 polymer ?
#
loop_
_entity_poly.entity_id
_entity_poly.type
_entity_poly.pdbx_seq_one_letter_code
_entity_poly.pdbx_strand_id
1 'polypeptide(L)'
;MMYIPKYYEMKDYEEIKRFINAHNFATVVSIDGEQPVATHVPVNIYEDDKQLYVSGHLAKGNQQWRTLNNNKSILVIFQGPHGYV
;
A
#
# COMPACT_ATOMS: atom_id res chain seq x y z
N MET A 1 -4.10 2.04 14.73
CA MET A 1 -3.52 0.73 14.32
C MET A 1 -4.66 -0.16 13.87
N MET A 2 -4.48 -0.88 12.76
CA MET A 2 -5.43 -1.92 12.32
C MET A 2 -5.24 -3.14 13.21
N TYR A 3 -6.32 -3.66 13.79
CA TYR A 3 -6.25 -4.88 14.60
C TYR A 3 -6.12 -6.10 13.67
N ILE A 4 -5.05 -6.88 13.87
CA ILE A 4 -4.80 -8.13 13.14
C ILE A 4 -4.85 -9.27 14.16
N PRO A 5 -5.87 -10.15 14.12
CA PRO A 5 -5.89 -11.32 14.97
C PRO A 5 -4.63 -12.17 14.76
N LYS A 6 -4.04 -12.70 15.84
CA LYS A 6 -2.78 -13.48 15.78
C LYS A 6 -2.81 -14.63 14.78
N TYR A 7 -3.98 -15.25 14.59
CA TYR A 7 -4.16 -16.35 13.64
C TYR A 7 -3.99 -15.92 12.17
N TYR A 8 -4.25 -14.64 11.86
CA TYR A 8 -4.13 -14.07 10.52
C TYR A 8 -2.85 -13.24 10.33
N GLU A 9 -2.00 -13.15 11.36
CA GLU A 9 -0.78 -12.34 11.31
C GLU A 9 0.32 -13.09 10.54
N MET A 10 0.65 -12.63 9.33
CA MET A 10 1.82 -13.10 8.59
C MET A 10 3.09 -12.44 9.12
N LYS A 11 4.07 -13.23 9.55
CA LYS A 11 5.35 -12.75 10.13
C LYS A 11 6.58 -13.02 9.28
N ASP A 12 6.46 -13.90 8.29
CA ASP A 12 7.56 -14.18 7.36
C ASP A 12 7.70 -13.00 6.39
N TYR A 13 8.75 -12.21 6.58
CA TYR A 13 9.03 -11.04 5.77
C TYR A 13 9.26 -11.38 4.29
N GLU A 14 9.89 -12.52 4.00
CA GLU A 14 10.12 -12.95 2.62
C GLU A 14 8.83 -13.42 1.97
N GLU A 15 7.91 -14.03 2.72
CA GLU A 15 6.56 -14.33 2.22
C GLU A 15 5.75 -13.06 1.94
N ILE A 16 5.79 -12.08 2.84
CA ILE A 16 5.17 -10.77 2.63
C ILE A 16 5.71 -10.14 1.35
N LYS A 17 7.04 -10.09 1.18
CA LYS A 17 7.69 -9.56 -0.03
C LYS A 17 7.27 -10.28 -1.30
N ARG A 18 7.22 -11.62 -1.28
CA ARG A 18 6.74 -12.40 -2.44
C ARG A 18 5.29 -12.05 -2.77
N PHE A 19 4.43 -11.96 -1.76
CA PHE A 19 3.01 -11.66 -1.93
C PHE A 19 2.79 -10.27 -2.56
N ILE A 20 3.41 -9.23 -1.99
CA ILE A 20 3.21 -7.85 -2.49
C ILE A 20 3.80 -7.65 -3.89
N ASN A 21 4.88 -8.37 -4.25
CA ASN A 21 5.42 -8.36 -5.61
C ASN A 21 4.49 -9.08 -6.61
N ALA A 22 3.87 -10.19 -6.20
CA ALA A 22 2.93 -10.92 -7.04
C ALA A 22 1.58 -10.17 -7.22
N HIS A 23 1.23 -9.29 -6.28
CA HIS A 23 -0.03 -8.55 -6.24
C HIS A 23 0.20 -7.04 -6.21
N ASN A 24 1.04 -6.54 -7.11
CA ASN A 24 1.54 -5.15 -7.11
C ASN A 24 0.56 -4.10 -7.65
N PHE A 25 -0.72 -4.43 -7.84
CA PHE A 25 -1.77 -3.45 -8.10
C PHE A 25 -2.38 -3.03 -6.76
N ALA A 26 -1.77 -2.03 -6.14
CA ALA A 26 -2.08 -1.62 -4.78
C ALA A 26 -3.19 -0.56 -4.73
N THR A 27 -3.80 -0.42 -3.57
CA THR A 27 -4.65 0.73 -3.23
C THR A 27 -3.90 1.66 -2.30
N VAL A 28 -3.63 2.88 -2.74
CA VAL A 28 -2.98 3.91 -1.92
C VAL A 28 -4.05 4.81 -1.32
N VAL A 29 -4.04 4.94 0.01
CA VAL A 29 -4.99 5.74 0.78
C VAL A 29 -4.26 6.83 1.57
N SER A 30 -4.78 8.05 1.49
CA SER A 30 -4.25 9.24 2.16
C SER A 30 -5.40 10.17 2.57
N ILE A 31 -5.17 11.16 3.42
CA ILE A 31 -6.18 12.18 3.76
C ILE A 31 -5.95 13.46 2.96
N ASP A 32 -6.98 14.03 2.34
CA ASP A 32 -6.89 15.30 1.59
C ASP A 32 -6.95 16.56 2.47
N GLY A 33 -7.14 16.35 3.78
CA GLY A 33 -7.33 17.39 4.80
C GLY A 33 -8.62 17.17 5.58
N GLU A 34 -9.63 16.58 4.93
CA GLU A 34 -10.95 16.33 5.53
C GLU A 34 -11.34 14.85 5.46
N GLN A 35 -11.06 14.20 4.33
CA GLN A 35 -11.56 12.85 4.04
C GLN A 35 -10.48 11.93 3.47
N PRO A 36 -10.64 10.60 3.62
CA PRO A 36 -9.79 9.66 2.93
C PRO A 36 -10.04 9.69 1.42
N VAL A 37 -8.97 9.76 0.65
CA VAL A 37 -8.94 9.55 -0.79
C VAL A 37 -8.13 8.31 -1.11
N ALA A 38 -8.57 7.55 -2.11
CA ALA A 38 -7.96 6.27 -2.47
C ALA A 38 -7.78 6.16 -4.00
N THR A 39 -6.65 5.61 -4.43
CA THR A 39 -6.40 5.29 -5.84
C THR A 39 -5.83 3.88 -5.96
N HIS A 40 -6.37 3.09 -6.88
CA HIS A 40 -5.75 1.86 -7.35
C HIS A 40 -4.65 2.18 -8.36
N VAL A 41 -3.43 1.71 -8.11
CA VAL A 41 -2.27 2.04 -8.93
C VAL A 41 -1.27 0.89 -8.98
N PRO A 42 -0.68 0.58 -10.14
CA PRO A 42 0.46 -0.33 -10.20
C PRO A 42 1.65 0.27 -9.46
N VAL A 43 2.31 -0.53 -8.63
CA VAL A 43 3.51 -0.12 -7.90
C VAL A 43 4.67 -1.06 -8.16
N ASN A 44 5.88 -0.52 -8.07
CA ASN A 44 7.12 -1.29 -7.99
C ASN A 44 7.57 -1.32 -6.54
N ILE A 45 8.02 -2.50 -6.11
CA ILE A 45 8.48 -2.75 -4.76
C ILE A 45 9.93 -3.16 -4.85
N TYR A 46 10.78 -2.44 -4.13
CA TYR A 46 12.20 -2.74 -4.08
C TYR A 46 12.73 -2.51 -2.68
N GLU A 47 13.88 -3.10 -2.40
CA GLU A 47 14.54 -3.02 -1.11
C GLU A 47 15.92 -2.43 -1.31
N ASP A 48 16.27 -1.46 -0.47
CA ASP A 48 17.60 -0.84 -0.43
C ASP A 48 18.00 -0.65 1.04
N ASP A 49 19.21 -1.05 1.41
CA ASP A 49 19.71 -1.03 2.80
C ASP A 49 18.73 -1.56 3.88
N LYS A 50 18.02 -2.66 3.58
CA LYS A 50 16.99 -3.30 4.44
C LYS A 50 15.73 -2.46 4.66
N GLN A 51 15.55 -1.41 3.88
CA GLN A 51 14.35 -0.59 3.84
C GLN A 51 13.53 -0.96 2.61
N LEU A 52 12.24 -1.24 2.82
CA LEU A 52 11.31 -1.50 1.73
C LEU A 52 10.78 -0.17 1.17
N TYR A 53 10.85 -0.03 -0.15
CA TYR A 53 10.34 1.11 -0.90
C TYR A 53 9.20 0.69 -1.81
N VAL A 54 8.17 1.53 -1.86
CA VAL A 54 7.05 1.41 -2.79
C VAL A 54 7.08 2.64 -3.69
N SER A 55 7.19 2.42 -4.99
CA SER A 55 7.18 3.49 -6.00
C SER A 55 6.06 3.26 -7.00
N GLY A 56 5.47 4.34 -7.50
CA GLY A 56 4.36 4.27 -8.45
C GLY A 56 4.15 5.63 -9.11
N HIS A 57 3.14 5.72 -9.98
CA HIS A 57 2.85 6.94 -10.71
C HIS A 57 1.38 7.35 -10.56
N LEU A 58 1.15 8.59 -10.11
CA LEU A 58 -0.16 9.23 -10.12
C LEU A 58 -0.19 10.33 -11.18
N ALA A 59 -1.24 10.35 -12.00
CA ALA A 59 -1.43 11.41 -12.98
C ALA A 59 -1.64 12.76 -12.28
N LYS A 60 -1.12 13.86 -12.86
CA LYS A 60 -1.27 15.21 -12.28
C LYS A 60 -2.73 15.63 -12.03
N GLY A 61 -3.67 15.13 -12.84
CA GLY A 61 -5.10 15.38 -12.67
C GLY A 61 -5.70 14.69 -11.43
N ASN A 62 -5.10 13.59 -10.98
CA ASN A 62 -5.47 12.94 -9.73
C ASN A 62 -4.89 13.75 -8.56
N GLN A 63 -5.72 14.52 -7.87
CA GLN A 63 -5.25 15.43 -6.81
C GLN A 63 -4.59 14.70 -5.62
N GLN A 64 -4.73 13.38 -5.51
CA GLN A 64 -4.09 12.60 -4.46
C GLN A 64 -2.56 12.75 -4.43
N TRP A 65 -1.88 13.05 -5.54
CA TRP A 65 -0.42 13.23 -5.47
C TRP A 65 0.00 14.37 -4.53
N ARG A 66 -0.88 15.37 -4.31
CA ARG A 66 -0.63 16.50 -3.40
C ARG A 66 -0.77 16.12 -1.93
N THR A 67 -1.51 15.06 -1.63
CA THR A 67 -1.79 14.65 -0.24
C THR A 67 -0.60 13.88 0.35
N LEU A 68 0.19 13.18 -0.48
CA LEU A 68 1.28 12.30 -0.02
C LEU A 68 2.32 13.02 0.84
N ASN A 69 2.63 14.29 0.53
CA ASN A 69 3.59 15.10 1.30
C ASN A 69 2.98 15.73 2.56
N ASN A 70 1.66 15.88 2.62
CA ASN A 70 0.95 16.54 3.72
C ASN A 70 0.44 15.56 4.79
N ASN A 71 0.60 14.25 4.56
CA ASN A 71 0.23 13.20 5.51
C ASN A 71 1.50 12.67 6.21
N LYS A 72 1.46 12.53 7.54
CA LYS A 72 2.55 11.89 8.31
C LYS A 72 2.73 10.41 7.96
N SER A 73 1.64 9.75 7.58
CA SER A 73 1.61 8.37 7.14
C SER A 73 0.48 8.17 6.14
N ILE A 74 0.67 7.22 5.23
CA ILE A 74 -0.33 6.76 4.26
C ILE A 74 -0.52 5.26 4.42
N LEU A 75 -1.62 4.73 3.91
CA LEU A 75 -1.90 3.29 3.89
C LEU A 75 -1.77 2.78 2.46
N VAL A 76 -1.01 1.70 2.27
CA VAL A 76 -0.90 0.97 1.01
C VAL A 76 -1.44 -0.43 1.23
N ILE A 77 -2.47 -0.80 0.47
CA ILE A 77 -3.16 -2.09 0.59
C ILE A 77 -2.83 -2.94 -0.63
N PHE A 78 -2.32 -4.14 -0.38
CA PHE A 78 -2.10 -5.17 -1.39
C PHE A 78 -3.13 -6.27 -1.19
N GLN A 79 -3.80 -6.67 -2.26
CA GLN A 79 -4.85 -7.68 -2.20
C GLN A 79 -4.62 -8.74 -3.27
N GLY A 80 -4.64 -10.01 -2.85
CA GLY A 80 -4.63 -11.15 -3.75
C GLY A 80 -6.02 -11.45 -4.33
N PRO A 81 -6.18 -12.59 -5.01
CA PRO A 81 -7.48 -13.05 -5.47
C PRO A 81 -8.50 -13.13 -4.33
N HIS A 82 -9.76 -12.84 -4.61
CA HIS A 82 -10.82 -13.00 -3.64
C HIS A 82 -10.89 -14.47 -3.18
N GLY A 83 -10.75 -14.70 -1.88
CA GLY A 83 -11.14 -15.94 -1.23
C GLY A 83 -12.42 -15.67 -0.45
N TYR A 84 -13.53 -16.29 -0.86
CA TYR A 84 -14.68 -16.40 0.03
C TYR A 84 -14.36 -17.51 1.03
N VAL A 85 -14.43 -17.21 2.32
CA VAL A 85 -14.28 -18.18 3.42
C VAL A 85 -15.63 -18.39 4.05
#